data_AF-A0A7C1AHY3-F1
#
_entry.id   AF-A0A7C1AHY3-F1
#
_cell.length_a   1.000
_cell.length_b   1.000
_cell.length_c   1.000
_cell.angle_alpha   90.00
_cell.angle_beta   90.00
_cell.angle_gamma   90.00
#
_symmetry.space_group_name_H-M   'P 1'
#
loop_
_entity.id
_entity.type
_entity.pdbx_description
1 polymer ?
#
loop_
_entity_poly.entity_id
_entity_poly.type
_entity_poly.pdbx_seq_one_letter_code
_entity_poly.pdbx_strand_id
1 'polypeptide(L)'
;MALIRTSAPLVPPITLADAKAHLRVDGADEDALITSLIETATAHVERGFGLALITQGVTIIRDAWPDSWLVELPLTPVQAVASVTTFEADGGSIVFDAGHWFADTVSHPPRIVLHGTAPWPKPGRRANGIEIAVTAGFGDAPSDVPEPIRQALLLLVAHW
;
A
#
# COMPACT_ATOMS: atom_id res chain seq x y z
N MET A 1 -10.91 -9.95 3.32
CA MET A 1 -10.20 -8.67 3.15
C MET A 1 -9.41 -8.72 1.86
N ALA A 2 -9.54 -7.70 1.01
CA ALA A 2 -8.84 -7.60 -0.26
C ALA A 2 -8.12 -6.24 -0.37
N LEU A 3 -7.02 -6.21 -1.10
CA LEU A 3 -6.26 -5.01 -1.42
C LEU A 3 -6.29 -4.81 -2.92
N ILE A 4 -6.76 -3.64 -3.35
CA ILE A 4 -6.87 -3.29 -4.77
C ILE A 4 -6.02 -2.06 -5.00
N ARG A 5 -5.01 -2.17 -5.87
CA ARG A 5 -4.23 -1.02 -6.31
C ARG A 5 -5.09 -0.16 -7.23
N THR A 6 -5.33 1.09 -6.85
CA THR A 6 -6.15 2.06 -7.59
C THR A 6 -5.32 3.05 -8.40
N SER A 7 -4.08 3.31 -7.99
CA SER A 7 -3.08 3.96 -8.84
C SER A 7 -1.73 3.27 -8.71
N ALA A 8 -1.02 3.14 -9.83
CA ALA A 8 0.29 2.52 -9.86
C ALA A 8 1.38 3.50 -9.40
N PRO A 9 2.48 3.00 -8.80
CA PRO A 9 3.72 3.76 -8.65
C PRO A 9 4.15 4.41 -9.97
N LEU A 10 4.59 5.67 -9.93
CA LEU A 10 5.08 6.38 -11.11
C LEU A 10 6.51 5.98 -11.51
N VAL A 11 7.28 5.45 -10.56
CA VAL A 11 8.67 5.05 -10.71
C VAL A 11 8.94 3.74 -9.97
N PRO A 12 9.94 2.96 -10.38
CA PRO A 12 10.39 1.81 -9.60
C PRO A 12 11.17 2.24 -8.35
N PRO A 13 11.19 1.43 -7.28
CA PRO A 13 11.93 1.72 -6.04
C PRO A 13 13.47 1.69 -6.19
N ILE A 14 13.98 1.06 -7.25
CA ILE A 14 15.38 1.12 -7.69
C ILE A 14 15.38 1.37 -9.20
N THR A 15 16.33 2.16 -9.70
CA THR A 15 16.37 2.46 -11.14
C THR A 15 17.04 1.32 -11.91
N LEU A 16 16.75 1.24 -13.21
CA LEU A 16 17.46 0.32 -14.11
C LEU A 16 18.98 0.59 -14.11
N ALA A 17 19.38 1.86 -14.00
CA ALA A 17 20.80 2.23 -13.91
C ALA A 17 21.44 1.69 -12.62
N ASP A 18 20.76 1.80 -11.47
CA ASP A 18 21.25 1.25 -10.21
C ASP A 18 21.39 -0.27 -10.28
N ALA A 19 20.40 -0.95 -10.85
CA ALA A 19 20.43 -2.40 -11.04
C ALA A 19 21.59 -2.82 -11.96
N LYS A 20 21.78 -2.16 -13.10
CA LYS A 20 22.88 -2.45 -14.02
C LYS A 20 24.25 -2.21 -13.40
N ALA A 21 24.39 -1.13 -12.62
CA ALA A 21 25.61 -0.86 -11.88
C ALA A 21 25.91 -1.95 -10.85
N HIS A 22 24.87 -2.46 -10.16
CA HIS A 22 25.00 -3.57 -9.22
C HIS A 22 25.40 -4.89 -9.91
N LEU A 23 24.77 -5.19 -11.06
CA LEU A 23 25.02 -6.40 -11.85
C LEU A 23 26.30 -6.34 -12.70
N ARG A 24 26.92 -5.15 -12.82
CA ARG A 24 28.04 -4.87 -13.73
C ARG A 24 27.72 -5.15 -15.19
N VAL A 25 26.52 -4.74 -15.62
CA VAL A 25 26.02 -4.89 -16.99
C VAL A 25 26.11 -3.56 -17.73
N ASP A 26 26.81 -3.58 -18.86
CA ASP A 26 26.91 -2.47 -19.81
C ASP A 26 26.00 -2.71 -21.02
N GLY A 27 25.76 -1.68 -21.84
CA GLY A 27 24.92 -1.80 -23.04
C GLY A 27 23.42 -1.82 -22.72
N ALA A 28 22.55 -2.19 -23.66
CA ALA A 28 21.09 -2.16 -23.48
C ALA A 28 20.40 -3.51 -23.74
N ASP A 29 21.18 -4.56 -24.04
CA ASP A 29 20.65 -5.85 -24.47
C ASP A 29 19.82 -6.53 -23.39
N GLU A 30 20.17 -6.31 -22.12
CA GLU A 30 19.50 -6.91 -20.94
C GLU A 30 18.49 -5.97 -20.26
N ASP A 31 18.27 -4.76 -20.79
CA ASP A 31 17.45 -3.73 -20.12
C ASP A 31 16.01 -4.21 -19.86
N ALA A 32 15.43 -4.96 -20.81
CA ALA A 32 14.09 -5.51 -20.68
C ALA A 32 14.00 -6.60 -19.59
N LEU A 33 15.01 -7.48 -19.53
CA LEU A 33 15.09 -8.52 -18.52
C LEU A 33 15.26 -7.91 -17.13
N ILE A 34 16.23 -7.01 -16.95
CA ILE A 34 16.51 -6.37 -15.66
C ILE A 34 15.30 -5.57 -15.18
N THR A 35 14.59 -4.87 -16.09
CA THR A 35 13.34 -4.17 -15.73
C THR A 35 12.28 -5.14 -15.20
N SER A 36 12.08 -6.29 -15.87
CA SER A 36 11.15 -7.33 -15.40
C SER A 36 11.55 -7.92 -14.04
N LEU A 37 12.85 -8.09 -13.78
CA LEU A 37 13.37 -8.54 -12.50
C LEU A 37 13.12 -7.51 -11.39
N ILE A 38 13.31 -6.22 -11.66
CA ILE A 38 13.00 -5.13 -10.72
C ILE A 38 11.51 -5.15 -10.36
N GLU A 39 10.62 -5.28 -11.34
CA GLU A 39 9.18 -5.36 -11.12
C GLU A 39 8.81 -6.58 -10.26
N THR A 40 9.39 -7.74 -10.58
CA THR A 40 9.15 -8.99 -9.85
C THR A 40 9.67 -8.89 -8.41
N ALA A 41 10.86 -8.32 -8.20
CA ALA A 41 11.48 -8.15 -6.88
C ALA A 41 10.66 -7.19 -6.02
N THR A 42 10.21 -6.09 -6.63
CA THR A 42 9.32 -5.12 -5.99
C THR A 42 8.03 -5.81 -5.53
N ALA A 43 7.33 -6.50 -6.42
CA ALA A 43 6.08 -7.19 -6.09
C ALA A 43 6.27 -8.26 -5.01
N HIS A 44 7.39 -8.98 -5.04
CA HIS A 44 7.72 -9.99 -4.03
C HIS A 44 7.90 -9.37 -2.63
N VAL A 45 8.68 -8.28 -2.53
CA VAL A 45 8.93 -7.57 -1.27
C VAL A 45 7.64 -6.91 -0.75
N GLU A 46 6.91 -6.20 -1.61
CA GLU A 46 5.64 -5.54 -1.24
C GLU A 46 4.64 -6.55 -0.69
N ARG A 47 4.44 -7.68 -1.38
CA ARG A 47 3.49 -8.72 -0.95
C ARG A 47 3.98 -9.47 0.29
N GLY A 48 5.27 -9.75 0.39
CA GLY A 48 5.85 -10.54 1.47
C GLY A 48 5.84 -9.81 2.81
N PHE A 49 6.04 -8.49 2.79
CA PHE A 49 6.16 -7.67 4.00
C PHE A 49 4.99 -6.72 4.24
N GLY A 50 3.97 -6.73 3.38
CA GLY A 50 2.85 -5.77 3.45
C GLY A 50 3.33 -4.34 3.23
N LEU A 51 4.32 -4.16 2.35
CA LEU A 51 4.93 -2.86 2.07
C LEU A 51 4.34 -2.21 0.84
N ALA A 52 4.23 -0.88 0.86
CA ALA A 52 4.17 -0.05 -0.33
C ALA A 52 5.50 0.69 -0.44
N LEU A 53 6.28 0.46 -1.49
CA LEU A 53 7.61 1.06 -1.58
C LEU A 53 7.55 2.51 -2.08
N ILE A 54 6.96 2.69 -3.25
CA ILE A 54 6.71 4.00 -3.85
C ILE A 54 5.23 4.37 -3.66
N THR A 55 4.95 5.67 -3.55
CA THR A 55 3.60 6.21 -3.42
C THR A 55 2.65 5.62 -4.45
N GLN A 56 1.57 5.03 -3.95
CA GLN A 56 0.52 4.40 -4.73
C GLN A 56 -0.82 4.49 -4.00
N GLY A 57 -1.89 4.49 -4.78
CA GLY A 57 -3.26 4.44 -4.29
C GLY A 57 -3.68 2.99 -4.07
N VAL A 58 -4.23 2.70 -2.90
CA VAL A 58 -4.73 1.38 -2.55
C VAL A 58 -6.10 1.52 -1.91
N THR A 59 -7.02 0.67 -2.34
CA THR A 59 -8.31 0.46 -1.70
C THR A 59 -8.28 -0.84 -0.91
N ILE A 60 -8.57 -0.73 0.38
CA ILE A 60 -8.69 -1.87 1.29
C ILE A 60 -10.18 -2.19 1.44
N ILE A 61 -10.56 -3.40 1.04
CA ILE A 61 -11.95 -3.88 1.14
C ILE A 61 -12.07 -4.86 2.31
N ARG A 62 -13.06 -4.62 3.17
CA ARG A 62 -13.40 -5.47 4.31
C ARG A 62 -14.88 -5.85 4.31
N ASP A 63 -15.17 -7.01 4.88
CA ASP A 63 -16.54 -7.50 5.04
C ASP A 63 -17.22 -6.89 6.27
N ALA A 64 -16.46 -6.72 7.36
CA ALA A 64 -16.93 -6.16 8.62
C ALA A 64 -15.82 -5.42 9.38
N TRP A 65 -16.24 -4.57 10.31
CA TRP A 65 -15.36 -3.92 11.28
C TRP A 65 -14.85 -4.91 12.33
N PRO A 66 -13.62 -4.73 12.85
CA PRO A 66 -13.19 -5.44 14.04
C PRO A 66 -14.03 -5.02 15.25
N ASP A 67 -14.08 -5.87 16.27
CA ASP A 67 -14.76 -5.57 17.53
C ASP A 67 -13.85 -4.72 18.43
N SER A 68 -13.48 -3.54 17.91
CA SER A 68 -12.51 -2.61 18.50
C SER A 68 -12.75 -1.18 18.02
N TRP A 69 -12.24 -0.20 18.77
CA TRP A 69 -12.27 1.22 18.42
C TRP A 69 -11.20 1.63 17.38
N LEU A 70 -10.35 0.68 16.96
CA LEU A 70 -9.34 0.88 15.94
C LEU A 70 -9.40 -0.20 14.85
N VAL A 71 -8.89 0.14 13.67
CA VAL A 71 -8.72 -0.75 12.53
C VAL A 71 -7.28 -0.67 12.05
N GLU A 72 -6.54 -1.75 12.21
CA GLU A 72 -5.19 -1.87 11.65
C GLU A 72 -5.27 -2.01 10.13
N LEU A 73 -4.38 -1.28 9.44
CA LEU A 73 -4.23 -1.32 8.00
C LEU A 73 -3.15 -2.34 7.65
N PRO A 74 -3.39 -3.26 6.70
CA PRO A 74 -2.47 -4.34 6.35
C PRO A 74 -1.33 -3.90 5.42
N LEU A 75 -1.10 -2.59 5.28
CA LEU A 75 -0.15 -1.98 4.36
C LEU A 75 0.65 -0.92 5.11
N THR A 76 1.95 -0.84 4.86
CA THR A 76 2.82 0.17 5.47
C THR A 76 3.93 0.62 4.50
N PRO A 77 4.40 1.87 4.57
CA PRO A 77 3.82 3.00 5.30
C PRO A 77 2.56 3.53 4.60
N VAL A 78 1.61 4.00 5.40
CA VAL A 78 0.43 4.75 4.91
C VAL A 78 0.72 6.24 5.09
N GLN A 79 0.59 7.02 4.03
CA GLN A 79 0.77 8.47 4.06
C GLN A 79 -0.53 9.17 4.48
N ALA A 80 -1.65 8.72 3.93
CA ALA A 80 -2.97 9.29 4.20
C ALA A 80 -4.10 8.28 3.98
N VAL A 81 -5.19 8.47 4.71
CA VAL A 81 -6.47 7.80 4.44
C VAL A 81 -7.39 8.84 3.82
N ALA A 82 -7.79 8.61 2.57
CA ALA A 82 -8.61 9.55 1.81
C ALA A 82 -10.09 9.44 2.17
N SER A 83 -10.60 8.22 2.36
CA SER A 83 -11.99 8.00 2.74
C SER A 83 -12.20 6.65 3.42
N VAL A 84 -13.24 6.61 4.25
CA VAL A 84 -13.81 5.39 4.80
C VAL A 84 -15.26 5.34 4.34
N THR A 85 -15.65 4.28 3.65
CA THR A 85 -16.97 4.15 3.03
C THR A 85 -17.60 2.83 3.42
N THR A 86 -18.89 2.85 3.77
CA THR A 86 -19.70 1.64 3.94
C THR A 86 -20.70 1.52 2.81
N PHE A 87 -21.01 0.28 2.43
CA PHE A 87 -21.99 -0.03 1.41
C PHE A 87 -23.26 -0.62 2.01
N GLU A 88 -24.39 -0.12 1.51
CA GLU A 88 -25.74 -0.58 1.83
C GLU A 88 -26.10 -1.82 1.01
N ALA A 89 -27.16 -2.51 1.45
CA ALA A 89 -27.64 -3.74 0.83
C ALA A 89 -28.14 -3.55 -0.61
N ASP A 90 -28.58 -2.34 -0.97
CA ASP A 90 -29.16 -2.00 -2.27
C ASP A 90 -28.13 -1.55 -3.33
N GLY A 91 -26.87 -1.34 -2.95
CA GLY A 91 -25.89 -0.76 -3.86
C GLY A 91 -25.30 0.56 -3.38
N GLY A 92 -26.04 1.31 -2.56
CA GLY A 92 -25.66 2.65 -2.09
C GLY A 92 -24.36 2.64 -1.29
N SER A 93 -23.65 3.77 -1.33
CA SER A 93 -22.46 4.01 -0.52
C SER A 93 -22.67 5.21 0.39
N ILE A 94 -22.15 5.10 1.61
CA ILE A 94 -22.18 6.15 2.62
C ILE A 94 -20.74 6.38 3.08
N VAL A 95 -20.24 7.60 2.89
CA VAL A 95 -18.93 8.00 3.40
C VAL A 95 -19.05 8.25 4.90
N PHE A 96 -18.18 7.62 5.68
CA PHE A 96 -18.06 7.86 7.11
C PHE A 96 -17.27 9.15 7.35
N ASP A 97 -17.94 10.13 7.96
CA ASP A 97 -17.40 11.47 8.19
C ASP A 97 -16.04 11.41 8.91
N ALA A 98 -15.05 12.11 8.33
CA ALA A 98 -13.70 12.25 8.88
C ALA A 98 -13.67 12.97 10.24
N GLY A 99 -14.74 13.66 10.66
CA GLY A 99 -14.87 14.17 12.02
C GLY A 99 -14.92 13.09 13.11
N HIS A 100 -15.24 11.85 12.75
CA HIS A 100 -15.43 10.71 13.66
C HIS A 100 -14.23 9.75 13.72
N TRP A 101 -13.16 10.00 12.99
CA TRP A 101 -11.97 9.15 13.01
C TRP A 101 -10.72 9.94 12.62
N PHE A 102 -9.55 9.42 12.97
CA PHE A 102 -8.28 9.93 12.46
C PHE A 102 -7.37 8.77 12.04
N ALA A 103 -6.47 9.04 11.10
CA ALA A 103 -5.44 8.09 10.69
C ALA A 103 -4.20 8.26 11.57
N ASP A 104 -3.84 7.21 12.30
CA ASP A 104 -2.55 7.09 12.98
C ASP A 104 -1.58 6.37 12.04
N THR A 105 -0.89 7.16 11.24
CA THR A 105 0.11 6.71 10.26
C THR A 105 1.50 6.53 10.87
N VAL A 106 1.69 6.87 12.14
CA VAL A 106 2.97 6.79 12.86
C VAL A 106 3.13 5.43 13.54
N SER A 107 2.03 4.86 14.02
CA SER A 107 2.02 3.51 14.61
C SER A 107 2.41 2.43 13.60
N HIS A 108 2.98 1.35 14.13
CA HIS A 108 3.36 0.16 13.38
C HIS A 108 2.66 -1.06 14.01
N PRO A 109 1.60 -1.60 13.39
CA PRO A 109 1.04 -1.23 12.09
C PRO A 109 0.28 0.12 12.11
N PRO A 110 0.17 0.80 10.94
CA PRO A 110 -0.66 1.99 10.80
C PRO A 110 -2.14 1.62 11.00
N ARG A 111 -2.92 2.55 11.53
CA ARG A 111 -4.30 2.26 11.95
C ARG A 111 -5.23 3.46 11.80
N ILE A 112 -6.52 3.18 11.65
CA ILE A 112 -7.59 4.18 11.76
C ILE A 112 -8.20 4.04 13.15
N VAL A 113 -8.36 5.17 13.82
CA VAL A 113 -8.85 5.24 15.20
C VAL A 113 -10.14 6.06 15.23
N LEU A 114 -11.18 5.53 15.89
CA LEU A 114 -12.39 6.31 16.16
C LEU A 114 -12.05 7.52 17.04
N HIS A 115 -12.62 8.66 16.67
CA HIS A 115 -12.56 9.90 17.41
C HIS A 115 -13.93 10.19 18.04
N GLY A 116 -13.93 10.43 19.37
CA GLY A 116 -15.16 10.65 20.13
C GLY A 116 -15.90 9.36 20.49
N THR A 117 -17.23 9.43 20.58
CA THR A 117 -18.10 8.32 21.04
C THR A 117 -18.89 7.64 19.92
N ALA A 118 -18.70 8.06 18.67
CA ALA A 118 -19.40 7.47 17.53
C ALA A 118 -18.85 6.05 17.28
N PRO A 119 -19.71 5.02 17.16
CA PRO A 119 -19.26 3.69 16.77
C PRO A 119 -18.95 3.64 15.27
N TRP A 120 -18.24 2.60 14.82
CA TRP A 120 -18.11 2.32 13.40
C TRP A 120 -19.50 2.16 12.73
N PRO A 121 -19.71 2.75 11.53
CA PRO A 121 -20.98 2.60 10.81
C PRO A 121 -21.17 1.16 10.35
N LYS A 122 -22.33 0.56 10.59
CA LYS A 122 -22.58 -0.83 10.22
C LYS A 122 -22.76 -0.93 8.69
N PRO A 123 -22.00 -1.78 7.98
CA PRO A 123 -22.26 -2.01 6.57
C PRO A 123 -23.57 -2.78 6.36
N GLY A 124 -24.33 -2.42 5.33
CA GLY A 124 -25.54 -3.14 4.93
C GLY A 124 -25.26 -4.45 4.17
N ARG A 125 -24.04 -4.62 3.65
CA ARG A 125 -23.60 -5.85 2.97
C ARG A 125 -22.86 -6.79 3.91
N ARG A 126 -23.04 -8.11 3.69
CA ARG A 126 -22.30 -9.17 4.40
C ARG A 126 -20.87 -9.38 3.93
N ALA A 127 -20.57 -8.99 2.68
CA ALA A 127 -19.26 -9.11 2.07
C ALA A 127 -18.94 -7.83 1.29
N ASN A 128 -17.67 -7.43 1.27
CA ASN A 128 -17.19 -6.18 0.65
C ASN A 128 -18.03 -4.96 1.08
N GLY A 129 -18.43 -4.92 2.35
CA GLY A 129 -19.30 -3.89 2.90
C GLY A 129 -18.57 -2.60 3.27
N ILE A 130 -17.24 -2.64 3.35
CA ILE A 130 -16.41 -1.52 3.77
C ILE A 130 -15.30 -1.33 2.75
N GLU A 131 -15.07 -0.08 2.37
CA GLU A 131 -13.97 0.37 1.53
C GLU A 131 -13.20 1.47 2.25
N ILE A 132 -11.87 1.33 2.29
CA ILE A 132 -10.97 2.33 2.84
C ILE A 132 -9.98 2.69 1.74
N ALA A 133 -10.05 3.92 1.24
CA ALA A 133 -9.13 4.44 0.24
C ALA A 133 -7.91 5.06 0.92
N VAL A 134 -6.71 4.61 0.59
CA VAL A 134 -5.45 5.07 1.19
C VAL A 134 -4.42 5.42 0.14
N THR A 135 -3.54 6.35 0.48
CA THR A 135 -2.27 6.61 -0.20
C THR A 135 -1.17 6.00 0.66
N ALA A 136 -0.37 5.12 0.08
CA ALA A 136 0.68 4.38 0.78
C ALA A 136 1.98 4.39 -0.02
N GLY A 137 3.12 4.35 0.66
CA GLY A 137 4.45 4.48 0.05
C GLY A 137 5.41 5.26 0.93
N PHE A 138 6.71 4.99 0.84
CA PHE A 138 7.71 5.79 1.55
C PHE A 138 7.84 7.22 0.98
N GLY A 139 7.56 7.37 -0.32
CA GLY A 139 7.54 8.64 -1.02
C GLY A 139 7.45 8.45 -2.53
N ASP A 140 7.55 9.56 -3.27
CA ASP A 140 7.36 9.59 -4.72
C ASP A 140 8.64 9.25 -5.49
N ALA A 141 9.80 9.27 -4.82
CA ALA A 141 11.10 9.04 -5.43
C ALA A 141 11.77 7.74 -4.91
N PRO A 142 12.64 7.10 -5.71
CA PRO A 142 13.43 5.94 -5.25
C PRO A 142 14.24 6.23 -3.99
N SER A 143 14.74 7.47 -3.84
CA SER A 143 15.51 7.90 -2.66
C SER A 143 14.71 7.87 -1.35
N ASP A 144 13.39 7.94 -1.42
CA ASP A 144 12.52 7.93 -0.24
C ASP A 144 12.40 6.53 0.36
N VAL A 145 12.59 5.48 -0.46
CA VAL A 145 12.61 4.09 -0.01
C VAL A 145 13.86 3.86 0.85
N PRO A 146 13.75 3.31 2.08
CA PRO A 146 14.91 3.06 2.92
C PRO A 146 16.00 2.25 2.22
N GLU A 147 17.25 2.69 2.38
CA GLU A 147 18.41 2.09 1.72
C GLU A 147 18.52 0.57 1.93
N PRO A 148 18.27 0.00 3.13
CA PRO A 148 18.33 -1.43 3.32
C PRO A 148 17.32 -2.21 2.47
N ILE A 149 16.15 -1.62 2.18
CA ILE A 149 15.12 -2.23 1.34
C ILE A 149 15.55 -2.17 -0.13
N ARG A 150 16.10 -1.03 -0.58
CA ARG A 150 16.65 -0.90 -1.93
C ARG A 150 17.78 -1.91 -2.17
N GLN A 151 18.66 -2.08 -1.17
CA GLN A 151 19.74 -3.06 -1.24
C GLN A 151 19.21 -4.50 -1.30
N ALA A 152 18.16 -4.82 -0.54
CA ALA A 152 17.49 -6.12 -0.63
C ALA A 152 16.92 -6.39 -2.02
N LEU A 153 16.30 -5.39 -2.65
CA LEU A 153 15.81 -5.50 -4.04
C LEU A 153 16.95 -5.77 -5.02
N LEU A 154 18.08 -5.07 -4.91
CA LEU A 154 19.25 -5.31 -5.76
C LEU A 154 19.78 -6.74 -5.61
N LEU A 155 19.83 -7.28 -4.39
CA LEU A 155 20.22 -8.66 -4.14
C LEU A 155 19.25 -9.68 -4.75
N LEU A 156 17.94 -9.41 -4.72
CA LEU A 156 16.95 -10.27 -5.38
C LEU A 156 17.10 -10.23 -6.90
N VAL A 157 17.27 -9.04 -7.48
CA VAL A 157 17.50 -8.86 -8.92
C VAL A 157 18.79 -9.54 -9.38
N ALA A 158 19.83 -9.57 -8.55
CA ALA A 158 21.06 -10.30 -8.86
C ALA A 158 20.96 -11.81 -8.74
N HIS A 159 19.96 -12.30 -8.01
CA HIS A 159 19.77 -13.73 -7.75
C HIS A 159 18.84 -14.40 -8.76
N TRP A 160 17.87 -13.67 -9.33
CA TRP A 160 16.88 -14.18 -10.28
C TRP A 160 17.28 -13.91 -11.73
#